data_AF-A0A6M0QFN0-F1
#
_entry.id   AF-A0A6M0QFN0-F1
#
_cell.length_a   1.000
_cell.length_b   1.000
_cell.length_c   1.000
_cell.angle_alpha   90.00
_cell.angle_beta   90.00
_cell.angle_gamma   90.00
#
_symmetry.space_group_name_H-M   'P 1'
#
loop_
_entity.id
_entity.type
_entity.pdbx_description
1 polymer ?
#
loop_
_entity_poly.entity_id
_entity_poly.type
_entity_poly.pdbx_seq_one_letter_code
_entity_poly.pdbx_strand_id
1 'polypeptide(L)'
;MKKKVILVLTFVLLIIAVIAINPYNLYHHIKAEGTVSSILADPTVRNAAFGNDSEISNIKYLGSNMYRVETSSNTFVIELKKDGSHYNYEIYEFKQKIGAFGH
;
A
#
# COMPACT_ATOMS: atom_id res chain seq x y z
N MET A 1 1.88 -21.86 38.53
CA MET A 1 1.19 -22.08 37.24
C MET A 1 0.15 -21.02 36.91
N LYS A 2 -0.80 -20.71 37.80
CA LYS A 2 -1.89 -19.71 37.58
C LYS A 2 -1.41 -18.32 37.11
N LYS A 3 -0.33 -17.78 37.70
CA LYS A 3 0.24 -16.47 37.32
C LYS A 3 0.79 -16.41 35.88
N LYS A 4 1.38 -17.52 35.38
CA LYS A 4 1.88 -17.60 34.00
C LYS A 4 0.74 -17.66 32.99
N VAL A 5 -0.34 -18.38 33.34
CA VAL A 5 -1.55 -18.48 32.51
C VAL A 5 -2.27 -17.13 32.42
N ILE A 6 -2.42 -16.41 33.54
CA ILE A 6 -3.00 -15.06 33.55
C ILE A 6 -2.16 -14.11 32.69
N LEU A 7 -0.83 -14.14 32.80
CA LEU A 7 0.05 -13.27 32.04
C LEU A 7 -0.05 -13.51 30.52
N VAL A 8 -0.13 -14.78 30.10
CA VAL A 8 -0.34 -15.13 28.68
C VAL A 8 -1.70 -14.65 28.19
N LEU A 9 -2.77 -14.84 28.99
CA LEU A 9 -4.11 -14.35 28.66
C LEU A 9 -4.14 -12.84 28.49
N THR A 10 -3.52 -12.08 29.40
CA THR A 10 -3.44 -10.63 29.30
C THR A 10 -2.68 -10.18 28.05
N PHE A 11 -1.61 -10.88 27.68
CA PHE A 11 -0.81 -10.56 26.49
C PHE A 11 -1.60 -10.81 25.19
N VAL A 12 -2.33 -11.91 25.11
CA VAL A 12 -3.22 -12.21 23.99
C VAL A 12 -4.33 -11.16 23.86
N LEU A 13 -4.91 -10.74 24.99
CA LEU A 13 -5.97 -9.73 25.01
C LEU A 13 -5.46 -8.34 24.55
N LEU A 14 -4.22 -8.00 24.90
CA LEU A 14 -3.53 -6.80 24.41
C LEU A 14 -3.31 -6.83 22.91
N ILE A 15 -2.86 -7.96 22.36
CA ILE A 15 -2.68 -8.13 20.91
C ILE A 15 -4.02 -7.96 20.17
N ILE A 16 -5.08 -8.58 20.68
CA ILE A 16 -6.43 -8.44 20.10
C ILE A 16 -6.91 -6.99 20.15
N ALA A 17 -6.68 -6.28 21.27
CA ALA A 17 -7.04 -4.87 21.39
C ALA A 17 -6.28 -3.99 20.39
N VAL A 18 -4.98 -4.22 20.19
CA VAL A 18 -4.17 -3.50 19.20
C VAL A 18 -4.70 -3.73 17.78
N ILE A 19 -5.05 -4.97 17.43
CA ILE A 19 -5.66 -5.31 16.14
C ILE A 19 -7.04 -4.65 15.98
N ALA A 20 -7.82 -4.55 17.05
CA ALA A 20 -9.17 -3.98 17.04
C ALA A 20 -9.21 -2.44 16.96
N ILE A 21 -8.14 -1.74 17.35
CA ILE A 21 -8.08 -0.27 17.27
C ILE A 21 -7.97 0.21 15.82
N ASN A 22 -7.42 -0.59 14.89
CA ASN A 22 -7.33 -0.19 13.49
C ASN A 22 -7.40 -1.34 12.45
N PRO A 23 -8.43 -2.20 12.50
CA PRO A 23 -8.56 -3.34 11.60
C PRO A 23 -8.77 -2.90 10.15
N TYR A 24 -9.39 -1.74 9.94
CA TYR A 24 -9.66 -1.19 8.62
C TYR A 24 -8.38 -0.80 7.89
N ASN A 25 -7.50 -0.02 8.53
CA ASN A 25 -6.22 0.36 7.90
C ASN A 25 -5.32 -0.85 7.68
N LEU A 26 -5.29 -1.82 8.61
CA LEU A 26 -4.48 -3.03 8.45
C LEU A 26 -4.99 -3.90 7.30
N TYR A 27 -6.30 -4.13 7.21
CA TYR A 27 -6.92 -4.87 6.11
C TYR A 27 -6.67 -4.20 4.76
N HIS A 28 -6.87 -2.88 4.69
CA HIS A 28 -6.62 -2.14 3.46
C HIS A 28 -5.14 -2.11 3.11
N HIS A 29 -4.24 -2.01 4.08
CA HIS A 29 -2.80 -2.06 3.83
C HIS A 29 -2.36 -3.44 3.31
N ILE A 30 -2.80 -4.53 3.93
CA ILE A 30 -2.46 -5.89 3.49
C ILE A 30 -3.06 -6.19 2.10
N LYS A 31 -4.32 -5.80 1.87
CA LYS A 31 -4.99 -6.01 0.57
C LYS A 31 -4.42 -5.12 -0.54
N ALA A 32 -4.05 -3.89 -0.18
CA ALA A 32 -3.33 -2.95 -1.03
C ALA A 32 -2.01 -3.55 -1.50
N GLU A 33 -1.20 -4.00 -0.54
CA GLU A 33 0.08 -4.63 -0.82
C GLU A 33 -0.10 -5.84 -1.72
N GLY A 34 -1.06 -6.72 -1.45
CA GLY A 34 -1.28 -7.89 -2.30
C GLY A 34 -1.66 -7.56 -3.75
N THR A 35 -2.58 -6.61 -3.96
CA THR A 35 -3.08 -6.26 -5.29
C THR A 35 -2.08 -5.41 -6.08
N VAL A 36 -1.39 -4.49 -5.41
CA VAL A 36 -0.35 -3.67 -6.04
C VAL A 36 0.89 -4.52 -6.29
N SER A 37 1.26 -5.42 -5.38
CA SER A 37 2.43 -6.30 -5.58
C SER A 37 2.27 -7.21 -6.79
N SER A 38 1.05 -7.71 -7.09
CA SER A 38 0.84 -8.50 -8.31
C SER A 38 1.00 -7.68 -9.58
N ILE A 39 0.57 -6.42 -9.59
CA ILE A 39 0.78 -5.49 -10.71
C ILE A 39 2.27 -5.18 -10.87
N LEU A 40 2.99 -4.95 -9.76
CA LEU A 40 4.41 -4.64 -9.75
C LEU A 40 5.31 -5.86 -10.03
N ALA A 41 4.77 -7.07 -9.89
CA ALA A 41 5.43 -8.32 -10.26
C ALA A 41 5.34 -8.61 -11.76
N ASP A 42 4.43 -7.96 -12.50
CA ASP A 42 4.35 -8.10 -13.95
C ASP A 42 5.56 -7.37 -14.60
N PRO A 43 6.46 -8.09 -15.30
CA PRO A 43 7.65 -7.50 -15.90
C PRO A 43 7.33 -6.48 -16.99
N THR A 44 6.18 -6.61 -17.67
CA THR A 44 5.74 -5.65 -18.69
C THR A 44 5.41 -4.31 -18.06
N VAL A 45 4.62 -4.34 -16.98
CA VAL A 45 4.23 -3.14 -16.22
C VAL A 45 5.43 -2.53 -15.54
N ARG A 46 6.27 -3.38 -14.91
CA ARG A 46 7.48 -2.94 -14.23
C ARG A 46 8.41 -2.18 -15.19
N ASN A 47 8.63 -2.72 -16.37
CA ASN A 47 9.53 -2.12 -17.35
C ASN A 47 8.93 -0.87 -18.01
N ALA A 48 7.62 -0.89 -18.30
CA ALA A 48 6.95 0.23 -18.94
C ALA A 48 6.78 1.44 -18.01
N ALA A 49 6.48 1.23 -16.72
CA ALA A 49 6.15 2.30 -15.79
C ALA A 49 7.30 2.69 -14.85
N PHE A 50 8.12 1.73 -14.42
CA PHE A 50 9.16 1.97 -13.39
C PHE A 50 10.59 1.82 -13.94
N GLY A 51 10.78 1.07 -15.03
CA GLY A 51 12.11 0.72 -15.55
C GLY A 51 12.73 -0.47 -14.81
N ASN A 52 13.64 -1.19 -15.48
CA ASN A 52 14.20 -2.47 -15.02
C ASN A 52 14.81 -2.42 -13.59
N ASP A 53 15.39 -1.27 -13.19
CA ASP A 53 16.20 -1.15 -11.97
C ASP A 53 15.55 -0.34 -10.84
N SER A 54 14.27 0.00 -10.96
CA SER A 54 13.58 0.71 -9.89
C SER A 54 13.21 -0.24 -8.76
N GLU A 55 14.02 -0.24 -7.70
CA GLU A 55 13.69 -0.86 -6.43
C GLU A 55 12.54 -0.09 -5.78
N ILE A 56 11.45 -0.80 -5.43
CA ILE A 56 10.28 -0.24 -4.75
C ILE A 56 10.62 -0.15 -3.26
N SER A 57 10.68 1.06 -2.73
CA SER A 57 11.02 1.32 -1.33
C SER A 57 9.79 1.37 -0.43
N ASN A 58 8.62 1.76 -0.96
CA ASN A 58 7.43 1.97 -0.14
C ASN A 58 6.13 1.88 -0.97
N ILE A 59 5.07 1.33 -0.38
CA ILE A 59 3.72 1.29 -0.96
C ILE A 59 2.73 1.81 0.10
N LYS A 60 1.98 2.86 -0.25
CA LYS A 60 1.03 3.50 0.67
C LYS A 60 -0.35 3.61 0.04
N TYR A 61 -1.38 3.16 0.76
CA TYR A 61 -2.77 3.38 0.36
C TYR A 61 -3.16 4.85 0.58
N LEU A 62 -3.71 5.49 -0.45
CA LEU A 62 -4.16 6.89 -0.42
C LEU A 62 -5.67 7.04 -0.24
N GLY A 63 -6.44 5.95 -0.31
CA GLY A 63 -7.90 5.99 -0.37
C GLY A 63 -8.43 5.79 -1.79
N SER A 64 -9.73 5.53 -1.93
CA SER A 64 -10.43 5.45 -3.23
C SER A 64 -9.74 4.55 -4.27
N ASN A 65 -9.20 3.40 -3.85
CA ASN A 65 -8.43 2.48 -4.71
C ASN A 65 -7.17 3.08 -5.35
N MET A 66 -6.62 4.14 -4.76
CA MET A 66 -5.36 4.75 -5.16
C MET A 66 -4.22 4.34 -4.22
N TYR A 67 -3.05 4.12 -4.81
CA TYR A 67 -1.85 3.65 -4.13
C TYR A 67 -0.65 4.49 -4.56
N ARG A 68 0.12 4.98 -3.60
CA ARG A 68 1.41 5.62 -3.86
C ARG A 68 2.49 4.55 -3.82
N VAL A 69 3.32 4.50 -4.86
CA VAL A 69 4.48 3.62 -4.94
C VAL A 69 5.72 4.51 -5.03
N GLU A 70 6.64 4.35 -4.09
CA GLU A 70 7.90 5.08 -4.09
C GLU A 70 9.01 4.14 -4.56
N THR A 71 9.84 4.63 -5.47
CA THR A 71 11.08 3.98 -5.88
C THR A 71 12.26 4.84 -5.41
N SER A 72 13.48 4.33 -5.60
CA SER A 72 14.71 5.10 -5.32
C SER A 72 14.79 6.43 -6.09
N SER A 73 14.19 6.49 -7.27
CA SER A 73 14.30 7.60 -8.21
C SER A 73 13.04 8.47 -8.28
N ASN A 74 11.85 7.87 -8.14
CA ASN A 74 10.58 8.52 -8.46
C ASN A 74 9.45 8.10 -7.53
N THR A 75 8.37 8.88 -7.54
CA THR A 75 7.10 8.51 -6.93
C THR A 75 6.08 8.25 -8.02
N PHE A 76 5.25 7.23 -7.85
CA PHE A 76 4.16 6.88 -8.74
C PHE A 76 2.85 6.78 -7.97
N VAL A 77 1.74 6.95 -8.67
CA VAL A 77 0.39 6.71 -8.14
C VAL A 77 -0.29 5.70 -9.05
N ILE A 78 -0.80 4.62 -8.46
CA ILE A 78 -1.56 3.58 -9.15
C ILE A 78 -3.02 3.73 -8.73
N GLU A 79 -3.92 3.88 -9.70
CA GLU A 79 -5.36 3.90 -9.48
C GLU A 79 -5.95 2.58 -9.99
N LEU A 80 -6.69 1.84 -9.15
CA LEU A 80 -7.45 0.68 -9.57
C LEU A 80 -8.90 1.08 -9.88
N LYS A 81 -9.29 0.94 -11.14
CA LYS A 81 -10.66 1.18 -11.61
C LYS A 81 -11.37 -0.16 -11.79
N LYS A 82 -12.58 -0.24 -11.26
CA LYS A 82 -13.46 -1.39 -11.49
C LYS A 82 -14.44 -1.04 -12.60
N ASP A 83 -14.37 -1.78 -13.70
CA ASP A 83 -15.32 -1.69 -14.81
C ASP A 83 -16.09 -3.01 -14.91
N GLY A 84 -17.31 -3.02 -14.36
CA GLY A 84 -18.12 -4.23 -14.24
C GLY A 84 -17.44 -5.33 -13.43
N SER A 85 -17.13 -6.46 -14.10
CA SER A 85 -16.39 -7.60 -13.53
C SER A 85 -14.87 -7.49 -13.67
N HIS A 86 -14.38 -6.55 -14.48
CA HIS A 86 -12.95 -6.39 -14.77
C HIS A 86 -12.33 -5.31 -13.89
N TYR A 87 -11.06 -5.52 -13.55
CA TYR A 87 -10.23 -4.52 -12.89
C TYR A 87 -9.24 -3.98 -13.92
N ASN A 88 -9.28 -2.67 -14.14
CA ASN A 88 -8.27 -1.94 -14.89
C ASN A 88 -7.43 -1.14 -13.91
N TYR A 89 -6.22 -0.77 -14.32
CA TYR A 89 -5.35 0.06 -13.51
C TYR A 89 -4.65 1.09 -14.39
N GLU A 90 -4.39 2.24 -13.80
CA GLU A 90 -3.68 3.34 -14.43
C GLU A 90 -2.52 3.75 -13.52
N ILE A 91 -1.34 3.99 -14.10
CA ILE A 91 -0.13 4.35 -13.38
C ILE A 91 0.32 5.74 -13.82
N TYR A 92 0.51 6.61 -12.83
CA TYR A 92 0.86 8.01 -13.00
C TYR A 92 2.23 8.26 -12.38
N GLU A 93 3.16 8.83 -13.14
CA GLU A 93 4.41 9.33 -12.57
C GLU A 93 4.15 10.66 -11.83
N PHE A 94 4.38 10.66 -10.52
CA PHE A 94 4.17 11.83 -9.68
C PHE A 94 5.42 12.71 -9.70
N LYS A 95 5.47 13.66 -10.65
CA LYS A 95 6.52 14.69 -10.71
C LYS A 95 6.19 15.81 -9.74
N GLN A 96 6.88 15.84 -8.59
CA GLN A 96 6.56 16.80 -7.54
C GLN A 96 7.14 18.20 -7.85
N LYS A 97 6.29 19.11 -8.33
CA LYS A 97 6.43 20.56 -8.08
C LYS A 97 5.10 21.10 -7.55
N ILE A 98 5.09 21.42 -6.26
CA ILE A 98 3.91 21.91 -5.52
C ILE A 98 3.46 23.29 -6.03
N GLY A 99 4.41 24.07 -6.56
CA GLY A 99 4.19 25.41 -7.11
C GLY A 99 5.27 26.38 -6.64
N ALA A 100 5.40 27.50 -7.36
CA ALA A 100 6.02 28.72 -6.85
C ALA A 100 4.92 29.77 -6.81
N PHE A 101 4.55 30.19 -5.60
CA PHE A 101 3.43 31.10 -5.38
C PHE A 101 3.91 32.54 -5.57
N GLY A 102 3.36 33.23 -6.57
CA GLY A 102 3.69 34.61 -6.92
C GLY A 102 2.48 35.31 -7.54
N HIS A 103 2.11 36.43 -6.90
CA HIS A 103 0.91 37.27 -7.03
C HIS A 103 -0.44 36.63 -6.71
#